data_AF-A0A7X0EWM2-F1
#
_entry.id   AF-A0A7X0EWM2-F1
#
_cell.length_a   1.000
_cell.length_b   1.000
_cell.length_c   1.000
_cell.angle_alpha   90.00
_cell.angle_beta   90.00
_cell.angle_gamma   90.00
#
_symmetry.space_group_name_H-M   'P 1'
#
loop_
_entity.id
_entity.type
_entity.pdbx_description
1 polymer ?
#
loop_
_entity_poly.entity_id
_entity_poly.type
_entity_poly.pdbx_seq_one_letter_code
_entity_poly.pdbx_strand_id
1 'polypeptide(L)'
;MTTALRAVLAFALLAGFYVLVALVVCAAILLDVLMVVDFHANAVKAATSLTLAAVALVYALIMVSRRRGGEEPGVPVTREQEPVLWQTVEDLARRVRTAPPDEIRLVAEVNAAVAEDTRFLGLKATRRRMFIGLPLLQTLTMDEMRAVLGHELGHYSGAHTRLGAPVYRGRVALVATVQSLGGHAFVRLLFTWYAKLYLRVSQAVSRRQELEADALAVAIGGRQATAQALRKINDTAIAWALYVQNYLALAGADGCRPATVFNGFHALLNDPARQAEIARLAGEPDESSPYDSHPALADRLAAIEVLPEPAQVPDPRPAQTLLRDPAQAAQAVERSMWTPEALTKLRPAPWEHIVATAMYTARNAEPLRDLALAGQRVVGASRPYLDAAFEAIARGRQAELAARLAELGWSASDDLLAGVLGRALEGVLIEHGQARWTLSWSGPARLLFDDGEEVALAEYAAQVAANPPAVPGLRNWLGDLGVRHDYVPVPEEDRRASPVG
;
A
#
# COMPACT_ATOMS: atom_id res chain seq x y z
N MET A 1 35.31 18.38 -5.30
CA MET A 1 35.53 17.58 -4.06
C MET A 1 35.39 16.11 -4.40
N THR A 2 36.34 15.27 -4.01
CA THR A 2 36.27 13.83 -4.24
C THR A 2 35.14 13.19 -3.43
N THR A 3 34.63 12.05 -3.89
CA THR A 3 33.60 11.26 -3.17
C THR A 3 34.06 10.84 -1.78
N ALA A 4 35.36 10.56 -1.61
CA ALA A 4 35.98 10.30 -0.31
C ALA A 4 35.87 11.50 0.66
N LEU A 5 36.16 12.72 0.20
CA LEU A 5 36.04 13.93 1.03
C LEU A 5 34.58 14.20 1.43
N ARG A 6 33.62 13.91 0.54
CA ARG A 6 32.19 14.00 0.85
C ARG A 6 31.73 12.92 1.83
N ALA A 7 32.25 11.69 1.74
CA ALA A 7 31.97 10.64 2.71
C ALA A 7 32.54 10.98 4.09
N VAL A 8 33.76 11.54 4.16
CA VAL A 8 34.34 12.08 5.40
C VAL A 8 33.50 13.23 5.93
N LEU A 9 33.04 14.15 5.08
CA LEU A 9 32.18 15.26 5.49
C LEU A 9 30.82 14.78 5.99
N ALA A 10 30.20 13.78 5.35
CA ALA A 10 28.96 13.16 5.82
C ALA A 10 29.16 12.46 7.17
N PHE A 11 30.29 11.76 7.35
CA PHE A 11 30.66 11.16 8.63
C PHE A 11 30.93 12.22 9.71
N ALA A 12 31.63 13.30 9.35
CA ALA A 12 31.89 14.44 10.24
C ALA A 12 30.61 15.21 10.58
N LEU A 13 29.64 15.29 9.68
CA LEU A 13 28.31 15.83 9.96
C LEU A 13 27.60 14.93 10.97
N LEU A 14 27.57 13.61 10.76
CA LEU A 14 26.95 12.66 11.69
C LEU A 14 27.55 12.75 13.10
N ALA A 15 28.89 12.82 13.20
CA ALA A 15 29.58 13.07 14.47
C ALA A 15 29.30 14.49 15.00
N GLY A 16 29.27 15.48 14.10
CA GLY A 16 28.97 16.87 14.38
C GLY A 16 27.56 17.10 14.91
N PHE A 17 26.61 16.21 14.63
CA PHE A 17 25.30 16.22 15.25
C PHE A 17 25.41 15.98 16.76
N TYR A 18 26.15 14.96 17.18
CA TYR A 18 26.42 14.71 18.61
C TYR A 18 27.15 15.88 19.28
N VAL A 19 28.12 16.48 18.58
CA VAL A 19 28.85 17.65 19.06
C VAL A 19 27.93 18.87 19.19
N LEU A 20 27.05 19.12 18.21
CA LEU A 20 26.08 20.21 18.25
C LEU A 20 25.11 20.03 19.43
N VAL A 21 24.60 18.82 19.63
CA VAL A 21 23.74 18.50 20.78
C VAL A 21 24.48 18.77 22.08
N ALA A 22 25.73 18.31 22.20
CA ALA A 22 26.55 18.55 23.38
C ALA A 22 26.83 20.05 23.61
N LEU A 23 27.15 20.81 22.55
CA LEU A 23 27.40 22.25 22.64
C LEU A 23 26.16 23.03 23.07
N VAL A 24 24.98 22.69 22.54
CA VAL A 24 23.71 23.31 22.95
C VAL A 24 23.40 23.02 24.40
N VAL A 25 23.64 21.79 24.86
CA VAL A 25 23.47 21.41 26.28
C VAL A 25 24.46 22.17 27.16
N CYS A 26 25.75 22.24 26.78
CA CYS A 26 26.76 22.99 27.52
C CYS A 26 26.44 24.49 27.57
N ALA A 27 25.96 25.08 26.47
CA ALA A 27 25.55 26.48 26.41
C ALA A 27 24.32 26.75 27.29
N ALA A 28 23.34 25.84 27.31
CA ALA A 28 22.19 25.92 28.21
C ALA A 28 22.63 25.89 29.69
N ILE A 29 23.49 24.94 30.06
CA ILE A 29 24.04 24.82 31.42
C ILE A 29 24.83 26.08 31.81
N LEU A 30 25.69 26.57 30.93
CA LEU A 30 26.49 27.78 31.19
C LEU A 30 25.60 29.01 31.38
N LEU A 31 24.58 29.16 30.54
CA LEU A 31 23.64 30.27 30.66
C LEU A 31 22.84 30.17 31.96
N ASP A 32 22.35 28.99 32.33
CA ASP A 32 21.68 28.74 33.62
C ASP A 32 22.59 29.08 34.81
N VAL A 33 23.89 28.76 34.75
CA VAL A 33 24.87 29.14 35.79
C VAL A 33 25.07 30.65 35.88
N LEU A 34 25.25 31.34 34.74
CA LEU A 34 25.40 32.80 34.68
C LEU A 34 24.14 33.53 35.19
N MET A 35 22.96 32.95 34.91
CA MET A 35 21.66 33.45 35.37
C MET A 35 21.49 33.41 36.90
N VAL A 36 22.01 32.38 37.55
CA VAL A 36 22.01 32.26 39.02
C VAL A 36 22.88 33.34 39.66
N VAL A 37 23.88 33.86 38.93
CA VAL A 37 24.85 34.84 39.43
C VAL A 37 24.37 36.30 39.22
N ASP A 38 23.79 36.65 38.05
CA ASP A 38 23.57 38.06 37.65
C ASP A 38 22.09 38.49 37.41
N PHE A 39 21.12 37.74 37.95
CA PHE A 39 19.65 37.94 37.91
C PHE A 39 19.07 39.07 37.00
N HIS A 40 18.75 38.74 35.74
CA HIS A 40 18.04 39.61 34.80
C HIS A 40 16.79 38.95 34.19
N ALA A 41 15.62 39.60 34.26
CA ALA A 41 14.33 39.00 33.85
C ALA A 41 14.24 38.60 32.36
N ASN A 42 14.88 39.35 31.46
CA ASN A 42 14.92 38.99 30.04
C ASN A 42 15.86 37.81 29.76
N ALA A 43 16.89 37.64 30.58
CA ALA A 43 17.76 36.47 30.51
C ALA A 43 17.00 35.20 30.94
N VAL A 44 16.07 35.28 31.91
CA VAL A 44 15.29 34.11 32.40
C VAL A 44 14.47 33.50 31.28
N LYS A 45 13.84 34.33 30.45
CA LYS A 45 13.06 33.86 29.29
C LYS A 45 13.96 33.20 28.24
N ALA A 46 15.14 33.76 27.97
CA ALA A 46 16.09 33.20 27.03
C ALA A 46 16.68 31.87 27.52
N ALA A 47 17.05 31.77 28.79
CA ALA A 47 17.60 30.55 29.39
C ALA A 47 16.57 29.43 29.47
N THR A 48 15.35 29.71 29.93
CA THR A 48 14.27 28.71 29.95
C THR A 48 13.99 28.16 28.55
N SER A 49 13.99 29.02 27.53
CA SER A 49 13.79 28.62 26.14
C SER A 49 14.94 27.75 25.61
N LEU A 50 16.19 28.10 25.95
CA LEU A 50 17.39 27.35 25.53
C LEU A 50 17.48 25.99 26.25
N THR A 51 17.16 25.93 27.53
CA THR A 51 17.14 24.70 28.33
C THR A 51 16.01 23.76 27.88
N LEU A 52 14.83 24.29 27.56
CA LEU A 52 13.77 23.49 26.93
C LEU A 52 14.19 22.95 25.56
N ALA A 53 14.89 23.76 24.75
CA ALA A 53 15.43 23.31 23.47
C ALA A 53 16.51 22.22 23.66
N ALA A 54 17.40 22.37 24.65
CA ALA A 54 18.43 21.38 24.98
C ALA A 54 17.82 20.06 25.49
N VAL A 55 16.83 20.14 26.39
CA VAL A 55 16.09 18.96 26.88
C VAL A 55 15.35 18.27 25.74
N ALA A 56 14.67 19.03 24.87
CA ALA A 56 13.99 18.46 23.69
C ALA A 56 14.98 17.78 22.73
N LEU A 57 16.18 18.35 22.56
CA LEU A 57 17.22 17.82 21.70
C LEU A 57 17.87 16.55 22.27
N VAL A 58 18.13 16.51 23.58
CA VAL A 58 18.61 15.32 24.30
C VAL A 58 17.53 14.23 24.31
N TYR A 59 16.28 14.61 24.57
CA TYR A 59 15.15 13.69 24.52
C TYR A 59 14.98 13.10 23.11
N ALA A 60 15.11 13.91 22.06
CA ALA A 60 15.13 13.44 20.68
C ALA A 60 16.30 12.47 20.43
N LEU A 61 17.51 12.77 20.92
CA LEU A 61 18.67 11.87 20.80
C LEU A 61 18.45 10.52 21.50
N ILE A 62 17.85 10.54 22.70
CA ILE A 62 17.51 9.34 23.45
C ILE A 62 16.39 8.56 22.76
N MET A 63 15.35 9.23 22.26
CA MET A 63 14.26 8.60 21.52
C MET A 63 14.76 7.94 20.23
N VAL A 64 15.66 8.60 19.50
CA VAL A 64 16.24 8.08 18.25
C VAL A 64 17.18 6.91 18.49
N SER A 65 17.93 6.93 19.59
CA SER A 65 18.80 5.81 19.98
C SER A 65 18.06 4.62 20.58
N ARG A 66 16.82 4.83 21.03
CA ARG A 66 15.92 3.79 21.54
C ARG A 66 14.84 3.52 20.50
N ARG A 67 15.12 2.66 19.51
CA ARG A 67 14.00 2.06 18.75
C ARG A 67 13.09 1.32 19.73
N ARG A 68 11.80 1.68 19.70
CA ARG A 68 10.71 0.92 20.34
C ARG A 68 10.64 -0.43 19.64
N GLY A 69 10.65 -1.52 20.42
CA GLY A 69 10.39 -2.87 19.93
C GLY A 69 8.93 -2.99 19.47
N GLY A 70 8.65 -2.55 18.24
CA GLY A 70 7.44 -2.92 17.53
C GLY A 70 7.59 -4.31 16.93
N GLU A 71 6.48 -4.94 16.58
CA GLU A 71 6.51 -6.12 15.74
C GLU A 71 7.15 -5.75 14.40
N GLU A 72 8.22 -6.45 14.03
CA GLU A 72 8.83 -6.31 12.71
C GLU A 72 7.82 -6.82 11.66
N PRO A 73 7.74 -6.19 10.48
CA PRO A 73 6.79 -6.60 9.45
C PRO A 73 7.13 -7.98 8.87
N GLY A 74 6.10 -8.69 8.41
CA GLY A 74 6.22 -9.98 7.73
C GLY A 74 6.50 -11.19 8.62
N VAL A 75 6.79 -12.31 7.96
CA VAL A 75 6.95 -13.63 8.58
C VAL A 75 8.42 -14.03 8.60
N PRO A 76 9.04 -14.23 9.77
CA PRO A 76 10.41 -14.74 9.84
C PRO A 76 10.48 -16.19 9.37
N VAL A 77 11.48 -16.49 8.55
CA VAL A 77 11.73 -17.84 8.03
C VAL A 77 13.09 -18.34 8.50
N THR A 78 13.13 -19.57 8.97
CA THR A 78 14.34 -20.25 9.45
C THR A 78 15.05 -21.01 8.32
N ARG A 79 16.28 -21.45 8.58
CA ARG A 79 17.07 -22.25 7.63
C ARG A 79 16.41 -23.61 7.34
N GLU A 80 15.70 -24.15 8.32
CA GLU A 80 14.98 -25.41 8.23
C GLU A 80 13.71 -25.28 7.40
N GLN A 81 13.01 -24.14 7.53
CA GLN A 81 11.81 -23.83 6.75
C GLN A 81 12.16 -23.54 5.28
N GLU A 82 13.13 -22.66 5.02
CA GLU A 82 13.45 -22.16 3.68
C GLU A 82 14.96 -22.32 3.34
N PRO A 83 15.46 -23.57 3.22
CA PRO A 83 16.91 -23.82 3.10
C PRO A 83 17.53 -23.25 1.82
N VAL A 84 16.82 -23.33 0.69
CA VAL A 84 17.32 -22.84 -0.62
C VAL A 84 17.44 -21.32 -0.61
N LEU A 85 16.47 -20.62 -0.02
CA LEU A 85 16.50 -19.18 0.17
C LEU A 85 17.70 -18.76 1.03
N TRP A 86 17.87 -19.38 2.20
CA TRP A 86 18.96 -19.07 3.11
C TRP A 86 20.34 -19.32 2.48
N GLN A 87 20.53 -20.47 1.83
CA GLN A 87 21.77 -20.78 1.11
C GLN A 87 22.06 -19.75 0.02
N THR A 88 21.05 -19.37 -0.75
CA THR A 88 21.21 -18.35 -1.80
C THR A 88 21.65 -17.01 -1.21
N VAL A 89 21.02 -16.55 -0.12
CA VAL A 89 21.37 -15.29 0.52
C VAL A 89 22.77 -15.34 1.15
N GLU A 90 23.15 -16.43 1.79
CA GLU A 90 24.49 -16.61 2.38
C GLU A 90 25.58 -16.65 1.29
N ASP A 91 25.31 -17.30 0.16
CA ASP A 91 26.19 -17.33 -1.00
C ASP A 91 26.39 -15.94 -1.60
N LEU A 92 25.31 -15.19 -1.76
CA LEU A 92 25.35 -13.82 -2.25
C LEU A 92 26.12 -12.91 -1.28
N ALA A 93 25.88 -13.02 0.03
CA ALA A 93 26.60 -12.26 1.04
C ALA A 93 28.11 -12.51 0.98
N ARG A 94 28.53 -13.78 0.77
CA ARG A 94 29.93 -14.13 0.54
C ARG A 94 30.49 -13.49 -0.74
N ARG A 95 29.75 -13.55 -1.86
CA ARG A 95 30.16 -12.96 -3.15
C ARG A 95 30.35 -11.45 -3.05
N VAL A 96 29.43 -10.75 -2.38
CA VAL A 96 29.52 -9.29 -2.19
C VAL A 96 30.40 -8.89 -0.99
N ARG A 97 31.01 -9.85 -0.28
CA ARG A 97 31.90 -9.63 0.87
C ARG A 97 31.24 -8.84 2.01
N THR A 98 30.04 -9.24 2.39
CA THR A 98 29.34 -8.74 3.58
C THR A 98 28.91 -9.89 4.48
N ALA A 99 28.59 -9.60 5.74
CA ALA A 99 28.05 -10.61 6.65
C ALA A 99 26.65 -11.08 6.17
N PRO A 100 26.28 -12.36 6.33
CA PRO A 100 24.90 -12.77 6.07
C PRO A 100 23.94 -12.06 7.05
N PRO A 101 22.65 -11.89 6.69
CA PRO A 101 21.64 -11.41 7.63
C PRO A 101 21.44 -12.41 8.78
N ASP A 102 21.08 -11.89 9.96
CA ASP A 102 20.75 -12.71 11.13
C ASP A 102 19.32 -13.30 11.02
N GLU A 103 18.47 -12.67 10.22
CA GLU A 103 17.05 -13.01 10.06
C GLU A 103 16.59 -12.68 8.62
N ILE A 104 15.82 -13.60 8.01
CA ILE A 104 15.11 -13.36 6.75
C ILE A 104 13.62 -13.32 7.03
N ARG A 105 12.92 -12.33 6.48
CA ARG A 105 11.48 -12.13 6.63
C ARG A 105 10.82 -12.02 5.26
N LEU A 106 9.75 -12.80 5.08
CA LEU A 106 8.88 -12.68 3.91
C LEU A 106 7.81 -11.61 4.19
N VAL A 107 7.66 -10.66 3.27
CA VAL A 107 6.76 -9.51 3.44
C VAL A 107 5.77 -9.39 2.28
N ALA A 108 4.71 -8.62 2.49
CA ALA A 108 3.64 -8.46 1.49
C ALA A 108 3.93 -7.34 0.48
N GLU A 109 4.82 -6.41 0.82
CA GLU A 109 5.18 -5.29 -0.03
C GLU A 109 6.05 -5.71 -1.22
N VAL A 110 5.99 -4.93 -2.31
CA VAL A 110 6.93 -5.03 -3.43
C VAL A 110 8.28 -4.47 -3.00
N ASN A 111 9.03 -5.25 -2.23
CA ASN A 111 10.25 -4.78 -1.60
C ASN A 111 11.29 -5.90 -1.48
N ALA A 112 12.55 -5.55 -1.68
CA ALA A 112 13.68 -6.33 -1.21
C ALA A 112 14.59 -5.34 -0.51
N ALA A 113 14.85 -5.55 0.79
CA ALA A 113 15.62 -4.60 1.56
C ALA A 113 16.40 -5.30 2.65
N VAL A 114 17.57 -4.76 2.97
CA VAL A 114 18.29 -5.10 4.19
C VAL A 114 18.12 -3.97 5.18
N ALA A 115 17.75 -4.30 6.41
CA ALA A 115 17.72 -3.37 7.53
C ALA A 115 18.76 -3.80 8.57
N GLU A 116 19.39 -2.82 9.20
CA GLU A 116 20.25 -3.05 10.36
C GLU A 116 19.71 -2.31 11.56
N ASP A 117 19.56 -3.02 12.68
CA ASP A 117 19.52 -2.39 13.98
C ASP A 117 20.88 -1.75 14.21
N THR A 118 20.86 -0.45 14.49
CA THR A 118 22.09 0.31 14.73
C THR A 118 22.03 1.03 16.07
N ARG A 119 23.17 1.09 16.75
CA ARG A 119 23.39 1.98 17.89
C ARG A 119 24.20 3.18 17.45
N PHE A 120 24.04 4.29 18.16
CA PHE A 120 24.74 5.55 17.92
C PHE A 120 24.54 6.10 16.49
N LEU A 121 23.28 6.29 16.05
CA LEU A 121 22.93 6.88 14.74
C LEU A 121 23.61 6.18 13.55
N GLY A 122 23.71 4.85 13.56
CA GLY A 122 24.30 4.11 12.45
C GLY A 122 25.79 3.75 12.59
N LEU A 123 26.46 4.16 13.68
CA LEU A 123 27.90 3.87 13.84
C LEU A 123 28.20 2.39 14.16
N LYS A 124 27.32 1.71 14.90
CA LYS A 124 27.48 0.28 15.23
C LYS A 124 26.24 -0.51 14.82
N ALA A 125 26.39 -1.47 13.89
CA ALA A 125 25.36 -2.43 13.57
C ALA A 125 25.30 -3.52 14.65
N THR A 126 24.10 -3.99 14.99
CA THR A 126 23.89 -5.02 16.00
C THR A 126 23.15 -6.24 15.48
N ARG A 127 22.17 -6.06 14.60
CA ARG A 127 21.39 -7.16 14.02
C ARG A 127 20.95 -6.77 12.62
N ARG A 128 21.07 -7.68 11.66
CA ARG A 128 20.73 -7.48 10.26
C ARG A 128 19.52 -8.34 9.90
N ARG A 129 18.52 -7.73 9.29
CA ARG A 129 17.32 -8.40 8.79
C ARG A 129 17.20 -8.17 7.29
N MET A 130 16.88 -9.20 6.55
CA MET A 130 16.55 -9.10 5.13
C MET A 130 15.05 -9.30 4.96
N PHE A 131 14.40 -8.36 4.29
CA PHE A 131 12.99 -8.41 3.93
C PHE A 131 12.87 -8.76 2.45
N ILE A 132 12.03 -9.74 2.14
CA ILE A 132 11.82 -10.23 0.77
C ILE A 132 10.32 -10.27 0.51
N GLY A 133 9.89 -9.42 -0.42
CA GLY A 133 8.51 -9.31 -0.85
C GLY A 133 8.06 -10.50 -1.67
N LEU A 134 6.94 -11.11 -1.29
CA LEU A 134 6.33 -12.15 -2.12
C LEU A 134 5.97 -11.68 -3.53
N PRO A 135 5.47 -10.44 -3.76
CA PRO A 135 5.25 -9.95 -5.11
C PRO A 135 6.49 -10.06 -6.02
N LEU A 136 7.69 -9.81 -5.47
CA LEU A 136 8.93 -9.94 -6.24
C LEU A 136 9.29 -11.40 -6.52
N LEU A 137 9.10 -12.29 -5.55
CA LEU A 137 9.29 -13.72 -5.77
C LEU A 137 8.32 -14.25 -6.85
N GLN A 138 7.13 -13.66 -6.98
CA GLN A 138 6.15 -14.03 -7.99
C GLN A 138 6.48 -13.55 -9.40
N THR A 139 7.12 -12.38 -9.56
CA THR A 139 7.36 -11.76 -10.86
C THR A 139 8.78 -11.94 -11.41
N LEU A 140 9.75 -12.18 -10.52
CA LEU A 140 11.15 -12.31 -10.90
C LEU A 140 11.55 -13.77 -11.19
N THR A 141 12.54 -13.93 -12.06
CA THR A 141 13.30 -15.16 -12.24
C THR A 141 14.40 -15.29 -11.19
N MET A 142 15.04 -16.46 -11.10
CA MET A 142 16.12 -16.72 -10.15
C MET A 142 17.30 -15.74 -10.31
N ASP A 143 17.74 -15.46 -11.54
CA ASP A 143 18.85 -14.54 -11.77
C ASP A 143 18.47 -13.08 -11.49
N GLU A 144 17.25 -12.68 -11.85
CA GLU A 144 16.72 -11.36 -11.50
C GLU A 144 16.66 -11.20 -9.98
N MET A 145 16.16 -12.19 -9.25
CA MET A 145 16.09 -12.16 -7.79
C MET A 145 17.48 -12.15 -7.15
N ARG A 146 18.43 -12.95 -7.64
CA ARG A 146 19.83 -12.93 -7.16
C ARG A 146 20.50 -11.58 -7.41
N ALA A 147 20.25 -10.95 -8.56
CA ALA A 147 20.76 -9.61 -8.85
C ALA A 147 20.23 -8.59 -7.84
N VAL A 148 18.93 -8.62 -7.54
CA VAL A 148 18.28 -7.74 -6.56
C VAL A 148 18.82 -7.97 -5.15
N LEU A 149 18.85 -9.22 -4.67
CA LEU A 149 19.40 -9.54 -3.36
C LEU A 149 20.90 -9.18 -3.25
N GLY A 150 21.65 -9.39 -4.32
CA GLY A 150 23.05 -8.99 -4.44
C GLY A 150 23.24 -7.48 -4.36
N HIS A 151 22.36 -6.70 -5.01
CA HIS A 151 22.32 -5.24 -4.93
C HIS A 151 22.09 -4.78 -3.48
N GLU A 152 21.04 -5.29 -2.83
CA GLU A 152 20.69 -4.93 -1.45
C GLU A 152 21.81 -5.27 -0.45
N LEU A 153 22.43 -6.44 -0.59
CA LEU A 153 23.59 -6.83 0.22
C LEU A 153 24.82 -5.97 -0.11
N GLY A 154 24.94 -5.50 -1.35
CA GLY A 154 26.01 -4.65 -1.85
C GLY A 154 26.10 -3.32 -1.12
N HIS A 155 24.98 -2.73 -0.69
CA HIS A 155 24.98 -1.49 0.12
C HIS A 155 25.74 -1.63 1.44
N TYR A 156 25.81 -2.85 1.98
CA TYR A 156 26.49 -3.18 3.22
C TYR A 156 27.87 -3.80 3.00
N SER A 157 28.36 -3.81 1.75
CA SER A 157 29.70 -4.29 1.43
C SER A 157 30.76 -3.24 1.76
N GLY A 158 31.84 -3.69 2.39
CA GLY A 158 33.05 -2.87 2.58
C GLY A 158 34.02 -2.92 1.39
N ALA A 159 33.70 -3.64 0.31
CA ALA A 159 34.66 -4.01 -0.73
C ALA A 159 35.10 -2.84 -1.63
N HIS A 160 34.22 -1.86 -1.87
CA HIS A 160 34.50 -0.75 -2.79
C HIS A 160 34.67 0.60 -2.08
N THR A 161 33.93 0.83 -0.98
CA THR A 161 34.05 2.08 -0.19
C THR A 161 33.88 1.82 1.31
N ARG A 162 34.98 1.80 2.09
CA ARG A 162 34.94 1.55 3.56
C ARG A 162 34.06 2.53 4.34
N LEU A 163 33.80 3.72 3.79
CA LEU A 163 32.93 4.75 4.38
C LEU A 163 31.48 4.74 3.83
N GLY A 164 31.16 3.88 2.87
CA GLY A 164 29.84 3.83 2.23
C GLY A 164 28.75 3.31 3.17
N ALA A 165 28.94 2.14 3.77
CA ALA A 165 27.94 1.55 4.68
C ALA A 165 27.62 2.45 5.90
N PRO A 166 28.58 3.13 6.57
CA PRO A 166 28.28 4.12 7.60
C PRO A 166 27.44 5.32 7.10
N VAL A 167 27.72 5.84 5.89
CA VAL A 167 26.96 6.97 5.31
C VAL A 167 25.52 6.55 5.00
N TYR A 168 25.33 5.37 4.42
CA TYR A 168 23.99 4.81 4.17
C TYR A 168 23.19 4.62 5.47
N ARG A 169 23.80 4.01 6.50
CA ARG A 169 23.15 3.87 7.82
C ARG A 169 22.78 5.20 8.45
N GLY A 170 23.66 6.20 8.37
CA GLY A 170 23.39 7.56 8.85
C GLY A 170 22.21 8.20 8.13
N ARG A 171 22.12 8.03 6.80
CA ARG A 171 20.97 8.48 5.99
C ARG A 171 19.66 7.84 6.46
N VAL A 172 19.62 6.51 6.57
CA VAL A 172 18.42 5.77 7.01
C VAL A 172 17.99 6.21 8.41
N ALA A 173 18.94 6.33 9.34
CA ALA A 173 18.66 6.76 10.71
C ALA A 173 18.09 8.19 10.77
N LEU A 174 18.62 9.12 9.99
CA LEU A 174 18.16 10.51 9.95
C LEU A 174 16.74 10.65 9.36
N VAL A 175 16.44 9.94 8.27
CA VAL A 175 15.09 9.95 7.67
C VAL A 175 14.06 9.38 8.65
N ALA A 176 14.36 8.21 9.24
CA ALA A 176 13.49 7.59 10.24
C ALA A 176 13.27 8.50 11.46
N THR A 177 14.32 9.22 11.89
CA THR A 177 14.23 10.21 12.97
C THR A 177 13.24 11.31 12.63
N VAL A 178 13.37 11.96 11.47
CA VAL A 178 12.47 13.06 11.05
C VAL A 178 11.01 12.59 11.01
N GLN A 179 10.76 11.38 10.49
CA GLN A 179 9.41 10.80 10.43
C GLN A 179 8.83 10.49 11.82
N SER A 180 9.67 10.09 12.78
CA SER A 180 9.25 9.74 14.14
C SER A 180 8.93 10.95 15.04
N LEU A 181 9.31 12.17 14.64
CA LEU A 181 9.06 13.42 15.38
C LEU A 181 7.62 13.93 15.18
N GLY A 182 6.62 13.12 15.54
CA GLY A 182 5.21 13.50 15.57
C GLY A 182 4.86 14.25 16.86
N GLY A 183 4.64 15.57 16.78
CA GLY A 183 4.13 16.40 17.90
C GLY A 183 4.92 17.66 18.24
N HIS A 184 6.17 17.81 17.76
CA HIS A 184 7.02 18.97 18.07
C HIS A 184 7.47 19.70 16.80
N ALA A 185 6.68 20.68 16.35
CA ALA A 185 6.88 21.38 15.07
C ALA A 185 8.27 22.03 14.92
N PHE A 186 8.80 22.63 15.99
CA PHE A 186 10.12 23.28 15.98
C PHE A 186 11.27 22.27 15.87
N VAL A 187 11.24 21.20 16.66
CA VAL A 187 12.26 20.12 16.61
C VAL A 187 12.25 19.46 15.24
N ARG A 188 11.05 19.16 14.69
CA ARG A 188 10.90 18.61 13.35
C ARG A 188 11.50 19.52 12.28
N LEU A 189 11.30 20.84 12.36
CA LEU A 189 11.86 21.80 11.42
C LEU A 189 13.40 21.78 11.42
N LEU A 190 14.02 21.83 12.60
CA LEU A 190 15.48 21.80 12.74
C LEU A 190 16.07 20.48 12.20
N PHE A 191 15.49 19.33 12.57
CA PHE A 191 15.95 18.04 12.08
C PHE A 191 15.71 17.85 10.58
N THR A 192 14.64 18.42 10.03
CA THR A 192 14.39 18.41 8.58
C THR A 192 15.46 19.19 7.83
N TRP A 193 15.85 20.37 8.32
CA TRP A 193 16.94 21.16 7.72
C TRP A 193 18.29 20.44 7.80
N TYR A 194 18.59 19.87 8.97
CA TYR A 194 19.81 19.08 9.15
C TYR A 194 19.84 17.84 8.26
N ALA A 195 18.72 17.11 8.16
CA ALA A 195 18.56 15.98 7.25
C ALA A 195 18.73 16.41 5.79
N LYS A 196 18.12 17.52 5.35
CA LYS A 196 18.30 18.05 3.99
C LYS A 196 19.76 18.39 3.67
N LEU A 197 20.49 18.97 4.63
CA LEU A 197 21.92 19.26 4.48
C LEU A 197 22.73 17.95 4.36
N TYR A 198 22.50 17.00 5.27
CA TYR A 198 23.15 15.69 5.25
C TYR A 198 22.89 14.95 3.94
N LEU A 199 21.64 14.93 3.49
CA LEU A 199 21.23 14.33 2.21
C LEU A 199 21.99 15.01 1.06
N ARG A 200 21.99 16.34 0.97
CA ARG A 200 22.68 17.07 -0.11
C ARG A 200 24.18 16.78 -0.16
N VAL A 201 24.84 16.64 1.00
CA VAL A 201 26.27 16.31 1.09
C VAL A 201 26.55 14.85 0.73
N SER A 202 25.69 13.93 1.18
CA SER A 202 25.84 12.49 0.96
C SER A 202 25.31 12.01 -0.40
N GLN A 203 24.54 12.83 -1.13
CA GLN A 203 23.89 12.46 -2.40
C GLN A 203 24.86 11.86 -3.42
N ALA A 204 26.03 12.49 -3.65
CA ALA A 204 26.99 11.98 -4.62
C ALA A 204 27.66 10.67 -4.18
N VAL A 205 27.73 10.42 -2.87
CA VAL A 205 28.20 9.14 -2.32
C VAL A 205 27.11 8.09 -2.53
N SER A 206 25.85 8.42 -2.22
CA SER A 206 24.67 7.57 -2.47
C SER A 206 24.60 7.11 -3.93
N ARG A 207 24.61 8.05 -4.89
CA ARG A 207 24.56 7.71 -6.33
C ARG A 207 25.71 6.82 -6.77
N ARG A 208 26.92 7.02 -6.23
CA ARG A 208 28.06 6.16 -6.54
C ARG A 208 27.87 4.75 -5.96
N GLN A 209 27.34 4.64 -4.74
CA GLN A 209 27.03 3.35 -4.12
C GLN A 209 25.97 2.57 -4.90
N GLU A 210 24.97 3.26 -5.44
CA GLU A 210 23.95 2.65 -6.31
C GLU A 210 24.58 2.03 -7.57
N LEU A 211 25.46 2.78 -8.26
CA LEU A 211 26.17 2.27 -9.44
C LEU A 211 27.13 1.13 -9.10
N GLU A 212 27.80 1.17 -7.94
CA GLU A 212 28.65 0.08 -7.45
C GLU A 212 27.82 -1.17 -7.12
N ALA A 213 26.64 -1.00 -6.52
CA ALA A 213 25.71 -2.09 -6.24
C ALA A 213 25.10 -2.67 -7.53
N ASP A 214 24.81 -1.85 -8.54
CA ASP A 214 24.39 -2.29 -9.88
C ASP A 214 25.47 -3.11 -10.57
N ALA A 215 26.74 -2.70 -10.46
CA ALA A 215 27.85 -3.46 -11.01
C ALA A 215 28.00 -4.85 -10.32
N LEU A 216 27.79 -4.91 -9.00
CA LEU A 216 27.74 -6.18 -8.27
C LEU A 216 26.55 -7.05 -8.70
N ALA A 217 25.37 -6.45 -8.90
CA ALA A 217 24.18 -7.14 -9.38
C ALA A 217 24.42 -7.73 -10.77
N VAL A 218 25.03 -6.98 -11.70
CA VAL A 218 25.44 -7.49 -13.01
C VAL A 218 26.43 -8.62 -12.88
N ALA A 219 27.43 -8.54 -12.01
CA ALA A 219 28.39 -9.64 -11.80
C ALA A 219 27.75 -10.92 -11.22
N ILE A 220 26.56 -10.82 -10.64
CA ILE A 220 25.83 -11.93 -10.00
C ILE A 220 24.79 -12.54 -10.94
N GLY A 221 23.95 -11.71 -11.55
CA GLY A 221 22.79 -12.12 -12.34
C GLY A 221 22.93 -11.86 -13.84
N GLY A 222 24.00 -11.19 -14.29
CA GLY A 222 24.18 -10.80 -15.68
C GLY A 222 23.48 -9.49 -16.00
N ARG A 223 23.84 -8.90 -17.13
CA ARG A 223 23.39 -7.56 -17.51
C ARG A 223 21.89 -7.55 -17.83
N GLN A 224 21.45 -8.56 -18.59
CA GLN A 224 20.05 -8.70 -18.98
C GLN A 224 19.15 -8.91 -17.77
N ALA A 225 19.52 -9.81 -16.83
CA ALA A 225 18.70 -10.07 -15.66
C ALA A 225 18.63 -8.86 -14.73
N THR A 226 19.74 -8.16 -14.49
CA THR A 226 19.72 -6.93 -13.67
C THR A 226 18.85 -5.84 -14.30
N ALA A 227 18.96 -5.61 -15.61
CA ALA A 227 18.14 -4.63 -16.32
C ALA A 227 16.65 -5.02 -16.36
N GLN A 228 16.33 -6.31 -16.50
CA GLN A 228 14.96 -6.82 -16.43
C GLN A 228 14.39 -6.69 -15.01
N ALA A 229 15.18 -7.02 -13.98
CA ALA A 229 14.77 -6.92 -12.59
C ALA A 229 14.39 -5.49 -12.21
N LEU A 230 15.18 -4.49 -12.60
CA LEU A 230 14.85 -3.08 -12.34
C LEU A 230 13.51 -2.66 -12.99
N ARG A 231 13.27 -3.06 -14.24
CA ARG A 231 11.99 -2.78 -14.92
C ARG A 231 10.84 -3.50 -14.22
N LYS A 232 10.97 -4.80 -13.96
CA LYS A 232 9.94 -5.60 -13.30
C LYS A 232 9.62 -5.11 -11.90
N ILE A 233 10.60 -4.65 -11.11
CA ILE A 233 10.35 -4.08 -9.79
C ILE A 233 9.46 -2.83 -9.91
N ASN A 234 9.79 -1.92 -10.84
CA ASN A 234 8.99 -0.73 -11.11
C ASN A 234 7.55 -1.09 -11.53
N ASP A 235 7.42 -1.99 -12.50
CA ASP A 235 6.12 -2.43 -13.02
C ASP A 235 5.29 -3.15 -11.95
N THR A 236 5.94 -4.00 -11.13
CA THR A 236 5.30 -4.72 -10.02
C THR A 236 4.83 -3.74 -8.94
N ALA A 237 5.59 -2.68 -8.66
CA ALA A 237 5.19 -1.65 -7.69
C ALA A 237 3.96 -0.86 -8.17
N ILE A 238 3.90 -0.48 -9.44
CA ILE A 238 2.73 0.16 -10.07
C ILE A 238 1.53 -0.79 -9.98
N ALA A 239 1.70 -2.04 -10.39
CA ALA A 239 0.65 -3.06 -10.35
C ALA A 239 0.13 -3.29 -8.93
N TRP A 240 1.02 -3.35 -7.94
CA TRP A 240 0.65 -3.54 -6.54
C TRP A 240 -0.12 -2.35 -5.98
N ALA A 241 0.27 -1.12 -6.32
CA ALA A 241 -0.47 0.07 -5.93
C ALA A 241 -1.89 0.06 -6.51
N LEU A 242 -2.04 -0.25 -7.80
CA LEU A 242 -3.36 -0.41 -8.44
C LEU A 242 -4.17 -1.53 -7.78
N TYR A 243 -3.53 -2.66 -7.46
CA TYR A 243 -4.18 -3.80 -6.84
C TYR A 243 -4.69 -3.48 -5.43
N VAL A 244 -3.85 -2.83 -4.61
CA VAL A 244 -4.22 -2.43 -3.25
C VAL A 244 -5.38 -1.44 -3.27
N GLN A 245 -5.29 -0.41 -4.12
CA GLN A 245 -6.28 0.66 -4.19
C GLN A 245 -7.63 0.19 -4.72
N ASN A 246 -7.64 -0.66 -5.76
CA ASN A 246 -8.88 -1.03 -6.44
C ASN A 246 -9.53 -2.31 -5.88
N TYR A 247 -8.76 -3.21 -5.26
CA TYR A 247 -9.25 -4.52 -4.84
C TYR A 247 -9.06 -4.77 -3.34
N LEU A 248 -7.86 -4.63 -2.78
CA LEU A 248 -7.68 -4.86 -1.33
C LEU A 248 -8.43 -3.85 -0.47
N ALA A 249 -8.67 -2.64 -0.97
CA ALA A 249 -9.53 -1.66 -0.31
C ALA A 249 -10.99 -2.13 -0.15
N LEU A 250 -11.43 -3.14 -0.92
CA LEU A 250 -12.76 -3.74 -0.79
C LEU A 250 -12.84 -4.79 0.34
N ALA A 251 -11.71 -5.14 0.96
CA ALA A 251 -11.72 -6.02 2.12
C ALA A 251 -12.53 -5.40 3.26
N GLY A 252 -13.27 -6.24 3.97
CA GLY A 252 -14.26 -5.83 4.96
C GLY A 252 -15.68 -5.74 4.42
N ALA A 253 -15.87 -5.69 3.09
CA ALA A 253 -17.19 -5.81 2.48
C ALA A 253 -17.86 -7.12 2.95
N ASP A 254 -19.10 -7.02 3.45
CA ASP A 254 -19.84 -8.14 4.05
C ASP A 254 -19.08 -8.93 5.13
N GLY A 255 -18.20 -8.24 5.87
CA GLY A 255 -17.36 -8.88 6.88
C GLY A 255 -16.45 -9.97 6.29
N CYS A 256 -16.02 -9.80 5.04
CA CYS A 256 -15.16 -10.75 4.35
C CYS A 256 -13.76 -10.19 4.09
N ARG A 257 -12.78 -11.08 3.99
CA ARG A 257 -11.41 -10.78 3.53
C ARG A 257 -11.05 -11.76 2.40
N PRO A 258 -10.15 -11.40 1.48
CA PRO A 258 -9.73 -12.32 0.43
C PRO A 258 -9.09 -13.58 1.04
N ALA A 259 -9.53 -14.74 0.55
CA ALA A 259 -8.95 -16.04 0.91
C ALA A 259 -7.55 -16.23 0.33
N THR A 260 -7.26 -15.59 -0.81
CA THR A 260 -5.98 -15.63 -1.51
C THR A 260 -5.64 -14.25 -2.07
N VAL A 261 -4.83 -13.49 -1.35
CA VAL A 261 -4.37 -12.14 -1.77
C VAL A 261 -3.41 -12.26 -2.94
N PHE A 262 -2.36 -13.09 -2.81
CA PHE A 262 -1.30 -13.13 -3.83
C PHE A 262 -1.75 -13.83 -5.12
N ASN A 263 -2.77 -14.68 -5.07
CA ASN A 263 -3.38 -15.23 -6.30
C ASN A 263 -4.19 -14.16 -7.05
N GLY A 264 -4.88 -13.27 -6.34
CA GLY A 264 -5.59 -12.15 -6.97
C GLY A 264 -4.61 -11.18 -7.63
N PHE A 265 -3.49 -10.88 -6.95
CA PHE A 265 -2.42 -10.09 -7.55
C PHE A 265 -1.82 -10.76 -8.80
N HIS A 266 -1.57 -12.06 -8.73
CA HIS A 266 -1.10 -12.84 -9.88
C HIS A 266 -2.11 -12.83 -11.04
N ALA A 267 -3.42 -12.91 -10.77
CA ALA A 267 -4.45 -12.81 -11.80
C ALA A 267 -4.45 -11.43 -12.47
N LEU A 268 -4.30 -10.35 -11.68
CA LEU A 268 -4.18 -8.98 -12.20
C LEU A 268 -2.96 -8.80 -13.10
N LEU A 269 -1.81 -9.35 -12.72
CA LEU A 269 -0.58 -9.28 -13.51
C LEU A 269 -0.66 -10.05 -14.84
N ASN A 270 -1.55 -11.03 -14.95
CA ASN A 270 -1.74 -11.83 -16.15
C ASN A 270 -2.89 -11.33 -17.05
N ASP A 271 -3.59 -10.25 -16.65
CA ASP A 271 -4.60 -9.61 -17.49
C ASP A 271 -3.93 -8.76 -18.59
N PRO A 272 -4.20 -9.00 -19.89
CA PRO A 272 -3.55 -8.28 -20.98
C PRO A 272 -3.82 -6.77 -21.01
N ALA A 273 -5.03 -6.35 -20.66
CA ALA A 273 -5.37 -4.93 -20.63
C ALA A 273 -4.67 -4.23 -19.46
N ARG A 274 -4.53 -4.92 -18.32
CA ARG A 274 -3.76 -4.39 -17.20
C ARG A 274 -2.26 -4.33 -17.49
N GLN A 275 -1.70 -5.33 -18.18
CA GLN A 275 -0.31 -5.29 -18.64
C GLN A 275 -0.04 -4.08 -19.54
N ALA A 276 -0.95 -3.79 -20.47
CA ALA A 276 -0.83 -2.62 -21.34
C ALA A 276 -0.91 -1.29 -20.56
N GLU A 277 -1.77 -1.22 -19.55
CA GLU A 277 -1.86 -0.04 -18.68
C GLU A 277 -0.61 0.15 -17.81
N ILE A 278 -0.11 -0.91 -17.18
CA ILE A 278 1.13 -0.87 -16.39
C ILE A 278 2.30 -0.42 -17.27
N ALA A 279 2.43 -0.97 -18.48
CA ALA A 279 3.48 -0.58 -19.42
C ALA A 279 3.38 0.89 -19.83
N ARG A 280 2.16 1.43 -19.99
CA ARG A 280 1.94 2.85 -20.27
C ARG A 280 2.39 3.72 -19.10
N LEU A 281 1.96 3.39 -17.88
CA LEU A 281 2.30 4.13 -16.66
C LEU A 281 3.82 4.07 -16.36
N ALA A 282 4.44 2.92 -16.59
CA ALA A 282 5.89 2.75 -16.42
C ALA A 282 6.73 3.55 -17.43
N GLY A 283 6.13 3.93 -18.57
CA GLY A 283 6.76 4.78 -19.58
C GLY A 283 6.70 6.27 -19.27
N GLU A 284 5.95 6.70 -18.25
CA GLU A 284 5.88 8.09 -17.84
C GLU A 284 7.20 8.50 -17.13
N PRO A 285 7.79 9.66 -17.47
CA PRO A 285 9.03 10.09 -16.85
C PRO A 285 8.81 10.41 -15.38
N ASP A 286 9.55 9.73 -14.51
CA ASP A 286 9.51 9.96 -13.07
C ASP A 286 10.03 11.37 -12.72
N GLU A 287 9.31 12.09 -11.86
CA GLU A 287 9.77 13.38 -11.34
C GLU A 287 10.89 13.14 -10.33
N SER A 288 12.13 12.98 -10.80
CA SER A 288 13.27 12.74 -9.92
C SER A 288 13.52 13.93 -9.00
N SER A 289 13.39 13.71 -7.69
CA SER A 289 13.70 14.71 -6.68
C SER A 289 15.22 14.81 -6.47
N PRO A 290 15.77 16.01 -6.25
CA PRO A 290 17.17 16.17 -5.83
C PRO A 290 17.52 15.43 -4.53
N TYR A 291 16.52 14.94 -3.79
CA TYR A 291 16.66 14.24 -2.53
C TYR A 291 16.45 12.72 -2.63
N ASP A 292 16.11 12.18 -3.80
CA ASP A 292 15.97 10.73 -3.98
C ASP A 292 17.28 10.00 -3.68
N SER A 293 17.18 8.80 -3.12
CA SER A 293 18.35 7.97 -2.79
C SER A 293 18.96 7.31 -4.01
N HIS A 294 18.14 7.08 -5.05
CA HIS A 294 18.49 6.36 -6.26
C HIS A 294 18.59 7.33 -7.45
N PRO A 295 19.53 7.13 -8.38
CA PRO A 295 19.46 7.73 -9.71
C PRO A 295 18.17 7.33 -10.44
N ALA A 296 17.78 8.10 -11.46
CA ALA A 296 16.64 7.75 -12.29
C ALA A 296 16.84 6.35 -12.92
N LEU A 297 15.73 5.64 -13.15
CA LEU A 297 15.76 4.30 -13.73
C LEU A 297 16.51 4.28 -15.07
N ALA A 298 16.28 5.29 -15.93
CA ALA A 298 16.96 5.43 -17.21
C ALA A 298 18.49 5.52 -17.07
N ASP A 299 18.98 6.29 -16.09
CA ASP A 299 20.43 6.44 -15.84
C ASP A 299 21.05 5.12 -15.39
N ARG A 300 20.37 4.38 -14.51
CA ARG A 300 20.83 3.05 -14.03
C ARG A 300 20.86 2.04 -15.17
N LEU A 301 19.82 2.00 -15.99
CA LEU A 301 19.77 1.10 -17.16
C LEU A 301 20.89 1.41 -18.16
N ALA A 302 21.15 2.69 -18.45
CA ALA A 302 22.25 3.10 -19.32
C ALA A 302 23.62 2.74 -18.73
N ALA A 303 23.81 2.89 -17.41
CA ALA A 303 25.03 2.48 -16.73
C ALA A 303 25.23 0.96 -16.75
N ILE A 304 24.16 0.19 -16.61
CA ILE A 304 24.19 -1.28 -16.69
C ILE A 304 24.54 -1.75 -18.10
N GLU A 305 24.02 -1.08 -19.13
CA GLU A 305 24.18 -1.49 -20.53
C GLU A 305 25.65 -1.57 -20.97
N VAL A 306 26.52 -0.71 -20.41
CA VAL A 306 27.94 -0.62 -20.74
C VAL A 306 28.83 -1.53 -19.88
N LEU A 307 28.28 -2.25 -18.90
CA LEU A 307 29.04 -3.17 -18.06
C LEU A 307 29.36 -4.48 -18.81
N PRO A 308 30.50 -5.13 -18.48
CA PRO A 308 30.86 -6.40 -19.09
C PRO A 308 29.88 -7.51 -18.69
N GLU A 309 29.54 -8.37 -19.66
CA GLU A 309 28.71 -9.56 -19.40
C GLU A 309 29.56 -10.62 -18.67
N PRO A 310 29.14 -11.09 -17.47
CA PRO A 310 29.84 -12.16 -16.80
C PRO A 310 29.63 -13.51 -17.51
N ALA A 311 30.61 -14.41 -17.39
CA ALA A 311 30.46 -15.80 -17.80
C ALA A 311 29.59 -16.54 -16.79
N GLN A 312 28.27 -16.56 -17.02
CA GLN A 312 27.31 -17.31 -16.22
C GLN A 312 26.30 -18.04 -17.11
N VAL A 313 25.72 -19.12 -16.60
CA VAL A 313 24.60 -19.81 -17.24
C VAL A 313 23.31 -19.19 -16.72
N PRO A 314 22.46 -18.61 -17.58
CA PRO A 314 21.18 -18.05 -17.15
C PRO A 314 20.29 -19.08 -16.47
N ASP A 315 19.67 -18.70 -15.37
CA ASP A 315 18.70 -19.46 -14.59
C ASP A 315 17.31 -18.80 -14.69
N PRO A 316 16.51 -19.16 -15.71
CA PRO A 316 15.22 -18.51 -15.98
C PRO A 316 14.09 -19.03 -15.08
N ARG A 317 14.37 -19.95 -14.15
CA ARG A 317 13.34 -20.51 -13.26
C ARG A 317 12.69 -19.40 -12.44
N PRO A 318 11.40 -19.51 -12.07
CA PRO A 318 10.75 -18.53 -11.21
C PRO A 318 11.46 -18.40 -9.85
N ALA A 319 11.58 -17.18 -9.34
CA ALA A 319 12.18 -16.92 -8.03
C ALA A 319 11.42 -17.58 -6.87
N GLN A 320 10.14 -17.89 -7.06
CA GLN A 320 9.35 -18.72 -6.12
C GLN A 320 10.02 -20.06 -5.80
N THR A 321 10.88 -20.59 -6.68
CA THR A 321 11.65 -21.83 -6.43
C THR A 321 12.69 -21.70 -5.30
N LEU A 322 12.95 -20.48 -4.79
CA LEU A 322 13.69 -20.27 -3.55
C LEU A 322 12.93 -20.74 -2.32
N LEU A 323 11.59 -20.79 -2.41
CA LEU A 323 10.72 -21.24 -1.33
C LEU A 323 10.49 -22.75 -1.44
N ARG A 324 10.52 -23.43 -0.30
CA ARG A 324 10.24 -24.86 -0.19
C ARG A 324 8.80 -25.18 -0.58
N ASP A 325 7.87 -24.38 -0.09
CA ASP A 325 6.44 -24.42 -0.44
C ASP A 325 5.93 -22.98 -0.62
N PRO A 326 5.90 -22.47 -1.86
CA PRO A 326 5.44 -21.12 -2.15
C PRO A 326 4.02 -20.83 -1.68
N ALA A 327 3.12 -21.84 -1.68
CA ALA A 327 1.73 -21.66 -1.27
C ALA A 327 1.61 -21.53 0.25
N GLN A 328 2.38 -22.32 1.00
CA GLN A 328 2.44 -22.19 2.46
C GLN A 328 3.05 -20.85 2.88
N ALA A 329 4.14 -20.43 2.24
CA ALA A 329 4.76 -19.13 2.48
C ALA A 329 3.80 -17.97 2.17
N ALA A 330 3.09 -18.04 1.04
CA ALA A 330 2.04 -17.08 0.68
C ALA A 330 0.97 -17.00 1.76
N GLN A 331 0.39 -18.12 2.18
CA GLN A 331 -0.63 -18.13 3.22
C GLN A 331 -0.13 -17.54 4.56
N ALA A 332 1.13 -17.80 4.93
CA ALA A 332 1.71 -17.25 6.15
C ALA A 332 1.82 -15.72 6.06
N VAL A 333 2.32 -15.19 4.95
CA VAL A 333 2.43 -13.74 4.72
C VAL A 333 1.03 -13.11 4.65
N GLU A 334 0.08 -13.72 3.95
CA GLU A 334 -1.31 -13.25 3.89
C GLU A 334 -1.94 -13.13 5.26
N ARG A 335 -1.74 -14.11 6.15
CA ARG A 335 -2.21 -14.03 7.54
C ARG A 335 -1.58 -12.85 8.28
N SER A 336 -0.29 -12.57 8.05
CA SER A 336 0.41 -11.44 8.68
C SER A 336 -0.07 -10.06 8.22
N MET A 337 -0.82 -9.97 7.11
CA MET A 337 -1.41 -8.72 6.64
C MET A 337 -2.62 -8.28 7.49
N TRP A 338 -3.18 -9.16 8.31
CA TRP A 338 -4.39 -8.92 9.08
C TRP A 338 -4.10 -8.92 10.58
N THR A 339 -4.75 -8.02 11.33
CA THR A 339 -4.68 -8.07 12.79
C THR A 339 -5.40 -9.31 13.33
N PRO A 340 -5.08 -9.79 14.54
CA PRO A 340 -5.80 -10.91 15.15
C PRO A 340 -7.32 -10.70 15.23
N GLU A 341 -7.76 -9.46 15.48
CA GLU A 341 -9.17 -9.09 15.49
C GLU A 341 -9.79 -9.22 14.10
N ALA A 342 -9.08 -8.76 13.05
CA ALA A 342 -9.54 -8.87 11.68
C ALA A 342 -9.62 -10.33 11.22
N LEU A 343 -8.67 -11.19 11.58
CA LEU A 343 -8.73 -12.62 11.29
C LEU A 343 -9.91 -13.33 11.96
N THR A 344 -10.36 -12.83 13.11
CA THR A 344 -11.50 -13.38 13.85
C THR A 344 -12.84 -12.86 13.31
N LYS A 345 -12.90 -11.58 12.94
CA LYS A 345 -14.13 -10.91 12.48
C LYS A 345 -14.41 -11.10 10.99
N LEU A 346 -13.35 -11.20 10.18
CA LEU A 346 -13.47 -11.26 8.72
C LEU A 346 -13.34 -12.69 8.22
N ARG A 347 -14.40 -13.19 7.58
CA ARG A 347 -14.44 -14.52 6.98
C ARG A 347 -13.61 -14.53 5.68
N PRO A 348 -12.80 -15.57 5.42
CA PRO A 348 -12.13 -15.71 4.13
C PRO A 348 -13.16 -15.98 3.02
N ALA A 349 -13.08 -15.25 1.92
CA ALA A 349 -13.97 -15.39 0.75
C ALA A 349 -13.20 -15.24 -0.57
N PRO A 350 -13.70 -15.83 -1.68
CA PRO A 350 -13.12 -15.64 -3.00
C PRO A 350 -13.30 -14.19 -3.49
N TRP A 351 -12.43 -13.74 -4.41
CA TRP A 351 -12.44 -12.37 -4.92
C TRP A 351 -13.75 -12.00 -5.61
N GLU A 352 -14.34 -12.96 -6.32
CA GLU A 352 -15.62 -12.83 -7.00
C GLU A 352 -16.73 -12.44 -6.04
N HIS A 353 -16.77 -13.07 -4.86
CA HIS A 353 -17.76 -12.75 -3.83
C HIS A 353 -17.52 -11.37 -3.21
N ILE A 354 -16.26 -11.05 -2.87
CA ILE A 354 -15.91 -9.76 -2.27
C ILE A 354 -16.28 -8.61 -3.19
N VAL A 355 -15.90 -8.70 -4.47
CA VAL A 355 -16.26 -7.67 -5.46
C VAL A 355 -17.76 -7.62 -5.68
N ALA A 356 -18.42 -8.78 -5.80
CA ALA A 356 -19.86 -8.80 -6.02
C ALA A 356 -20.61 -8.06 -4.92
N THR A 357 -20.27 -8.36 -3.66
CA THR A 357 -20.95 -7.76 -2.51
C THR A 357 -20.55 -6.30 -2.30
N ALA A 358 -19.27 -5.95 -2.48
CA ALA A 358 -18.83 -4.55 -2.39
C ALA A 358 -19.53 -3.67 -3.44
N MET A 359 -19.70 -4.17 -4.66
CA MET A 359 -20.41 -3.45 -5.73
C MET A 359 -21.90 -3.35 -5.43
N TYR A 360 -22.54 -4.42 -4.96
CA TYR A 360 -23.94 -4.37 -4.54
C TYR A 360 -24.17 -3.31 -3.45
N THR A 361 -23.34 -3.29 -2.39
CA THR A 361 -23.43 -2.30 -1.31
C THR A 361 -23.24 -0.88 -1.86
N ALA A 362 -22.23 -0.67 -2.73
CA ALA A 362 -21.91 0.66 -3.26
C ALA A 362 -22.91 1.17 -4.31
N ARG A 363 -23.58 0.29 -5.05
CA ARG A 363 -24.38 0.67 -6.24
C ARG A 363 -25.87 0.43 -6.10
N ASN A 364 -26.30 -0.58 -5.33
CA ASN A 364 -27.68 -1.07 -5.38
C ASN A 364 -28.40 -1.04 -4.02
N ALA A 365 -27.69 -1.33 -2.92
CA ALA A 365 -28.30 -1.45 -1.59
C ALA A 365 -29.02 -0.17 -1.13
N GLU A 366 -28.35 0.99 -1.23
CA GLU A 366 -28.91 2.27 -0.81
C GLU A 366 -30.06 2.73 -1.72
N PRO A 367 -29.96 2.76 -3.07
CA PRO A 367 -31.10 3.06 -3.94
C PRO A 367 -32.33 2.19 -3.68
N LEU A 368 -32.13 0.89 -3.48
CA LEU A 368 -33.22 -0.04 -3.25
C LEU A 368 -33.95 0.25 -1.93
N ARG A 369 -33.20 0.44 -0.84
CA ARG A 369 -33.75 0.79 0.47
C ARG A 369 -34.45 2.15 0.43
N ASP A 370 -33.79 3.15 -0.13
CA ASP A 370 -34.26 4.53 -0.11
C ASP A 370 -35.48 4.72 -1.02
N LEU A 371 -35.58 4.00 -2.13
CA LEU A 371 -36.78 3.98 -2.96
C LEU A 371 -37.99 3.42 -2.21
N ALA A 372 -37.80 2.31 -1.47
CA ALA A 372 -38.85 1.72 -0.67
C ALA A 372 -39.29 2.65 0.49
N LEU A 373 -38.34 3.34 1.13
CA LEU A 373 -38.62 4.36 2.15
C LEU A 373 -39.35 5.59 1.57
N ALA A 374 -38.94 6.06 0.40
CA ALA A 374 -39.61 7.17 -0.28
C ALA A 374 -41.06 6.79 -0.64
N GLY A 375 -41.26 5.61 -1.24
CA GLY A 375 -42.58 5.05 -1.54
C GLY A 375 -43.47 4.95 -0.31
N GLN A 376 -42.93 4.44 0.80
CA GLN A 376 -43.63 4.37 2.08
C GLN A 376 -44.18 5.72 2.51
N ARG A 377 -43.33 6.76 2.50
CA ARG A 377 -43.70 8.11 2.94
C ARG A 377 -44.72 8.76 2.03
N VAL A 378 -44.64 8.51 0.72
CA VAL A 378 -45.58 9.08 -0.26
C VAL A 378 -46.96 8.42 -0.13
N VAL A 379 -47.01 7.09 -0.08
CA VAL A 379 -48.28 6.35 -0.03
C VAL A 379 -48.87 6.27 1.38
N GLY A 380 -48.08 6.50 2.42
CA GLY A 380 -48.50 6.38 3.81
C GLY A 380 -48.55 4.92 4.30
N ALA A 381 -47.65 4.09 3.79
CA ALA A 381 -47.58 2.67 4.15
C ALA A 381 -46.98 2.44 5.54
N SER A 382 -47.41 1.37 6.21
CA SER A 382 -46.89 0.99 7.54
C SER A 382 -45.46 0.43 7.51
N ARG A 383 -44.99 -0.03 6.35
CA ARG A 383 -43.65 -0.61 6.12
C ARG A 383 -43.07 -0.11 4.78
N PRO A 384 -41.74 -0.07 4.63
CA PRO A 384 -41.08 0.29 3.38
C PRO A 384 -41.00 -0.91 2.43
N TYR A 385 -42.14 -1.33 1.89
CA TYR A 385 -42.14 -2.29 0.80
C TYR A 385 -41.93 -1.58 -0.54
N LEU A 386 -41.23 -2.23 -1.46
CA LEU A 386 -40.80 -1.63 -2.73
C LEU A 386 -42.00 -1.22 -3.60
N ASP A 387 -43.07 -2.00 -3.62
CA ASP A 387 -44.27 -1.72 -4.42
C ASP A 387 -44.96 -0.39 -4.04
N ALA A 388 -44.71 0.15 -2.85
CA ALA A 388 -45.22 1.47 -2.45
C ALA A 388 -44.69 2.58 -3.37
N ALA A 389 -43.45 2.46 -3.84
CA ALA A 389 -42.89 3.40 -4.81
C ALA A 389 -43.56 3.24 -6.18
N PHE A 390 -43.84 2.00 -6.60
CA PHE A 390 -44.53 1.74 -7.86
C PHE A 390 -45.98 2.23 -7.83
N GLU A 391 -46.67 2.09 -6.71
CA GLU A 391 -48.00 2.64 -6.49
C GLU A 391 -48.01 4.17 -6.57
N ALA A 392 -46.99 4.84 -6.00
CA ALA A 392 -46.84 6.28 -6.14
C ALA A 392 -46.61 6.70 -7.60
N ILE A 393 -45.81 5.98 -8.37
CA ILE A 393 -45.63 6.22 -9.82
C ILE A 393 -46.96 6.02 -10.56
N ALA A 394 -47.68 4.92 -10.30
CA ALA A 394 -48.95 4.61 -10.95
C ALA A 394 -50.02 5.70 -10.68
N ARG A 395 -49.94 6.39 -9.54
CA ARG A 395 -50.82 7.51 -9.17
C ARG A 395 -50.37 8.88 -9.70
N GLY A 396 -49.28 8.94 -10.48
CA GLY A 396 -48.75 10.20 -10.99
C GLY A 396 -48.04 11.06 -9.94
N ARG A 397 -47.52 10.46 -8.86
CA ARG A 397 -46.88 11.15 -7.72
C ARG A 397 -45.35 11.13 -7.79
N GLN A 398 -44.78 11.15 -9.00
CA GLN A 398 -43.33 11.08 -9.20
C GLN A 398 -42.56 12.27 -8.59
N ALA A 399 -43.14 13.47 -8.66
CA ALA A 399 -42.53 14.67 -8.06
C ALA A 399 -42.39 14.54 -6.53
N GLU A 400 -43.36 13.91 -5.87
CA GLU A 400 -43.30 13.66 -4.43
C GLU A 400 -42.25 12.59 -4.08
N LEU A 401 -42.13 11.53 -4.90
CA LEU A 401 -41.06 10.54 -4.74
C LEU A 401 -39.67 11.18 -4.88
N ALA A 402 -39.46 11.99 -5.92
CA ALA A 402 -38.22 12.70 -6.14
C ALA A 402 -37.88 13.65 -4.97
N ALA A 403 -38.88 14.36 -4.44
CA ALA A 403 -38.70 15.20 -3.26
C ALA A 403 -38.29 14.38 -2.02
N ARG A 404 -38.90 13.21 -1.79
CA ARG A 404 -38.52 12.32 -0.67
C ARG A 404 -37.12 11.73 -0.84
N LEU A 405 -36.71 11.40 -2.06
CA LEU A 405 -35.33 10.97 -2.34
C LEU A 405 -34.34 12.11 -2.10
N ALA A 406 -34.67 13.35 -2.50
CA ALA A 406 -33.82 14.51 -2.22
C ALA A 406 -33.65 14.76 -0.71
N GLU A 407 -34.69 14.56 0.10
CA GLU A 407 -34.61 14.61 1.57
C GLU A 407 -33.70 13.52 2.17
N LEU A 408 -33.52 12.39 1.47
CA LEU A 408 -32.61 11.31 1.86
C LEU A 408 -31.16 11.57 1.43
N GLY A 409 -30.87 12.73 0.81
CA GLY A 409 -29.53 13.16 0.44
C GLY A 409 -29.18 12.94 -1.03
N TRP A 410 -30.12 12.44 -1.84
CA TRP A 410 -29.91 12.31 -3.28
C TRP A 410 -29.89 13.67 -3.97
N SER A 411 -28.97 13.86 -4.93
CA SER A 411 -28.88 15.12 -5.69
C SER A 411 -30.09 15.29 -6.59
N ALA A 412 -30.77 16.44 -6.49
CA ALA A 412 -31.91 16.77 -7.32
C ALA A 412 -31.48 16.88 -8.80
N SER A 413 -32.15 16.11 -9.66
CA SER A 413 -31.98 16.11 -11.11
C SER A 413 -33.26 15.59 -11.77
N ASP A 414 -33.46 15.90 -13.05
CA ASP A 414 -34.64 15.45 -13.79
C ASP A 414 -34.71 13.92 -13.90
N ASP A 415 -33.54 13.26 -13.93
CA ASP A 415 -33.40 11.80 -14.01
C ASP A 415 -33.27 11.11 -12.64
N LEU A 416 -33.44 11.84 -11.53
CA LEU A 416 -33.23 11.30 -10.18
C LEU A 416 -34.05 10.02 -9.94
N LEU A 417 -35.36 10.07 -10.20
CA LEU A 417 -36.24 8.93 -9.96
C LEU A 417 -35.89 7.74 -10.87
N ALA A 418 -35.61 7.99 -12.14
CA ALA A 418 -35.22 6.96 -13.10
C ALA A 418 -33.90 6.27 -12.68
N GLY A 419 -32.89 7.06 -12.29
CA GLY A 419 -31.59 6.55 -11.88
C GLY A 419 -31.60 5.81 -10.54
N VAL A 420 -32.47 6.19 -9.59
CA VAL A 420 -32.69 5.43 -8.35
C VAL A 420 -33.48 4.16 -8.64
N LEU A 421 -34.54 4.24 -9.46
CA LEU A 421 -35.36 3.09 -9.85
C LEU A 421 -34.53 2.02 -10.56
N GLY A 422 -33.71 2.40 -11.55
CA GLY A 422 -32.87 1.44 -12.27
C GLY A 422 -31.95 0.65 -11.34
N ARG A 423 -31.21 1.35 -10.48
CA ARG A 423 -30.30 0.72 -9.50
C ARG A 423 -31.03 -0.09 -8.43
N ALA A 424 -32.24 0.30 -8.07
CA ALA A 424 -33.09 -0.49 -7.17
C ALA A 424 -33.55 -1.79 -7.84
N LEU A 425 -34.00 -1.75 -9.10
CA LEU A 425 -34.40 -2.94 -9.85
C LEU A 425 -33.22 -3.90 -10.07
N GLU A 426 -32.03 -3.38 -10.38
CA GLU A 426 -30.78 -4.16 -10.40
C GLU A 426 -30.53 -4.84 -9.04
N GLY A 427 -30.74 -4.12 -7.93
CA GLY A 427 -30.63 -4.67 -6.58
C GLY A 427 -31.61 -5.80 -6.31
N VAL A 428 -32.83 -5.71 -6.81
CA VAL A 428 -33.84 -6.79 -6.73
C VAL A 428 -33.40 -8.01 -7.52
N LEU A 429 -32.89 -7.83 -8.74
CA LEU A 429 -32.34 -8.94 -9.54
C LEU A 429 -31.22 -9.67 -8.79
N ILE A 430 -30.35 -8.92 -8.11
CA ILE A 430 -29.25 -9.51 -7.33
C ILE A 430 -29.78 -10.27 -6.11
N GLU A 431 -30.72 -9.70 -5.34
CA GLU A 431 -31.29 -10.36 -4.15
C GLU A 431 -32.11 -11.61 -4.48
N HIS A 432 -32.68 -11.67 -5.68
CA HIS A 432 -33.42 -12.83 -6.20
C HIS A 432 -32.53 -13.81 -7.01
N GLY A 433 -31.21 -13.60 -7.01
CA GLY A 433 -30.25 -14.50 -7.64
C GLY A 433 -30.35 -14.56 -9.17
N GLN A 434 -30.88 -13.52 -9.81
CA GLN A 434 -31.04 -13.43 -11.27
C GLN A 434 -29.85 -12.75 -11.94
N ALA A 435 -29.13 -11.92 -11.20
CA ALA A 435 -27.96 -11.21 -11.68
C ALA A 435 -26.88 -11.13 -10.60
N ARG A 436 -25.63 -10.94 -11.01
CA ARG A 436 -24.50 -10.74 -10.10
C ARG A 436 -23.46 -9.81 -10.68
N TRP A 437 -22.88 -8.99 -9.81
CA TRP A 437 -21.67 -8.24 -10.12
C TRP A 437 -20.50 -9.22 -10.30
N THR A 438 -19.84 -9.13 -11.45
CA THR A 438 -18.74 -10.00 -11.83
C THR A 438 -17.42 -9.23 -11.78
N LEU A 439 -16.42 -9.85 -11.16
CA LEU A 439 -15.06 -9.33 -11.02
C LEU A 439 -14.42 -9.07 -12.41
N SER A 440 -13.75 -7.93 -12.54
CA SER A 440 -12.85 -7.63 -13.65
C SER A 440 -11.53 -7.12 -13.10
N TRP A 441 -10.41 -7.67 -13.59
CA TRP A 441 -9.05 -7.27 -13.19
C TRP A 441 -8.53 -6.05 -13.96
N SER A 442 -9.17 -5.68 -15.06
CA SER A 442 -8.75 -4.60 -15.96
C SER A 442 -9.78 -3.50 -16.16
N GLY A 443 -11.05 -3.75 -15.82
CA GLY A 443 -12.14 -2.80 -16.00
C GLY A 443 -13.04 -2.69 -14.78
N PRO A 444 -14.12 -1.91 -14.88
CA PRO A 444 -15.16 -1.92 -13.86
C PRO A 444 -15.78 -3.32 -13.75
N ALA A 445 -16.26 -3.66 -12.56
CA ALA A 445 -17.14 -4.81 -12.39
C ALA A 445 -18.37 -4.65 -13.28
N ARG A 446 -18.90 -5.76 -13.80
CA ARG A 446 -20.08 -5.76 -14.68
C ARG A 446 -21.22 -6.51 -14.01
N LEU A 447 -22.43 -6.00 -14.13
CA LEU A 447 -23.62 -6.67 -13.63
C LEU A 447 -24.15 -7.58 -14.75
N LEU A 448 -24.05 -8.90 -14.55
CA LEU A 448 -24.43 -9.89 -15.56
C LEU A 448 -25.58 -10.75 -15.06
N PHE A 449 -26.47 -11.15 -15.97
CA PHE A 449 -27.40 -12.26 -15.76
C PHE A 449 -26.67 -13.60 -15.73
N ASP A 450 -27.37 -14.67 -15.35
CA ASP A 450 -26.82 -16.03 -15.31
C ASP A 450 -26.37 -16.56 -16.69
N ASP A 451 -26.96 -16.05 -17.77
CA ASP A 451 -26.58 -16.37 -19.15
C ASP A 451 -25.34 -15.59 -19.65
N GLY A 452 -24.84 -14.64 -18.85
CA GLY A 452 -23.66 -13.82 -19.15
C GLY A 452 -23.96 -12.51 -19.87
N GLU A 453 -25.23 -12.22 -20.20
CA GLU A 453 -25.62 -10.93 -20.78
C GLU A 453 -25.55 -9.81 -19.73
N GLU A 454 -25.21 -8.59 -20.18
CA GLU A 454 -25.09 -7.44 -19.29
C GLU A 454 -26.47 -6.86 -18.95
N VAL A 455 -26.71 -6.60 -17.66
CA VAL A 455 -27.97 -6.04 -17.18
C VAL A 455 -28.03 -4.56 -17.58
N ALA A 456 -28.99 -4.21 -18.45
CA ALA A 456 -29.22 -2.85 -18.90
C ALA A 456 -30.66 -2.41 -18.59
N LEU A 457 -30.89 -1.92 -17.36
CA LEU A 457 -32.23 -1.49 -16.91
C LEU A 457 -32.46 0.02 -16.95
N ALA A 458 -31.46 0.82 -17.33
CA ALA A 458 -31.55 2.28 -17.28
C ALA A 458 -32.70 2.85 -18.14
N GLU A 459 -32.79 2.42 -19.40
CA GLU A 459 -33.84 2.88 -20.32
C GLU A 459 -35.24 2.41 -19.88
N TYR A 460 -35.34 1.15 -19.46
CA TYR A 460 -36.59 0.59 -18.94
C TYR A 460 -37.07 1.32 -17.68
N ALA A 461 -36.15 1.61 -16.75
CA ALA A 461 -36.45 2.38 -15.54
C ALA A 461 -36.88 3.82 -15.87
N ALA A 462 -36.23 4.48 -16.83
CA ALA A 462 -36.65 5.81 -17.29
C ALA A 462 -38.06 5.79 -17.89
N GLN A 463 -38.38 4.78 -18.70
CA GLN A 463 -39.72 4.61 -19.26
C GLN A 463 -40.77 4.42 -18.15
N VAL A 464 -40.50 3.55 -17.17
CA VAL A 464 -41.44 3.30 -16.07
C VAL A 464 -41.60 4.54 -15.18
N ALA A 465 -40.51 5.23 -14.84
CA ALA A 465 -40.56 6.45 -14.04
C ALA A 465 -41.39 7.55 -14.73
N ALA A 466 -41.28 7.71 -16.05
CA ALA A 466 -42.00 8.72 -16.80
C ALA A 466 -43.47 8.35 -17.12
N ASN A 467 -43.82 7.06 -17.17
CA ASN A 467 -45.09 6.59 -17.71
C ASN A 467 -45.89 5.75 -16.70
N PRO A 468 -46.85 6.33 -15.94
CA PRO A 468 -47.68 5.58 -14.97
C PRO A 468 -48.36 4.31 -15.53
N PRO A 469 -48.90 4.31 -16.78
CA PRO A 469 -49.38 3.10 -17.45
C PRO A 469 -48.38 1.93 -17.58
N ALA A 470 -47.07 2.15 -17.44
CA ALA A 470 -46.07 1.08 -17.55
C ALA A 470 -45.93 0.25 -16.25
N VAL A 471 -46.43 0.75 -15.11
CA VAL A 471 -46.28 0.09 -13.79
C VAL A 471 -46.87 -1.33 -13.72
N PRO A 472 -48.06 -1.63 -14.29
CA PRO A 472 -48.57 -3.01 -14.30
C PRO A 472 -47.61 -3.99 -15.00
N GLY A 473 -46.94 -3.56 -16.07
CA GLY A 473 -45.94 -4.36 -16.77
C GLY A 473 -44.72 -4.64 -15.90
N LEU A 474 -44.23 -3.64 -15.17
CA LEU A 474 -43.14 -3.80 -14.19
C LEU A 474 -43.53 -4.80 -13.10
N ARG A 475 -44.74 -4.71 -12.54
CA ARG A 475 -45.21 -5.63 -11.50
C ARG A 475 -45.30 -7.06 -11.99
N ASN A 476 -45.79 -7.28 -13.21
CA ASN A 476 -45.84 -8.62 -13.79
C ASN A 476 -44.44 -9.20 -13.97
N TRP A 477 -43.51 -8.41 -14.54
CA TRP A 477 -42.12 -8.83 -14.71
C TRP A 477 -41.45 -9.17 -13.37
N LEU A 478 -41.62 -8.34 -12.35
CA LEU A 478 -41.11 -8.64 -11.01
C LEU A 478 -41.78 -9.88 -10.38
N GLY A 479 -43.07 -10.07 -10.61
CA GLY A 479 -43.82 -11.25 -10.16
C GLY A 479 -43.30 -12.54 -10.80
N ASP A 480 -42.96 -12.51 -12.09
CA ASP A 480 -42.35 -13.65 -12.81
C ASP A 480 -40.96 -14.01 -12.24
N LEU A 481 -40.25 -13.04 -11.65
CA LEU A 481 -39.00 -13.23 -10.92
C LEU A 481 -39.19 -13.66 -9.45
N GLY A 482 -40.44 -13.87 -9.03
CA GLY A 482 -40.79 -14.29 -7.67
C GLY A 482 -40.76 -13.16 -6.62
N VAL A 483 -40.74 -11.89 -7.05
CA VAL A 483 -40.78 -10.73 -6.15
C VAL A 483 -42.21 -10.50 -5.68
N ARG A 484 -42.42 -10.50 -4.37
CA ARG A 484 -43.75 -10.28 -3.76
C ARG A 484 -44.08 -8.78 -3.73
N HIS A 485 -45.38 -8.44 -3.78
CA HIS A 485 -45.84 -7.06 -3.63
C HIS A 485 -45.48 -6.42 -2.28
N ASP A 486 -45.32 -7.23 -1.23
CA ASP A 486 -44.91 -6.78 0.11
C ASP A 486 -43.40 -6.94 0.35
N TYR A 487 -42.59 -7.06 -0.72
CA TYR A 487 -41.13 -7.16 -0.62
C TYR A 487 -40.54 -5.93 0.07
N VAL A 488 -39.90 -6.15 1.21
CA VAL A 488 -39.18 -5.14 1.98
C VAL A 488 -37.69 -5.40 1.80
N PRO A 489 -36.90 -4.45 1.25
CA PRO A 489 -35.46 -4.58 1.20
C PRO A 489 -34.88 -4.81 2.60
N VAL A 490 -34.12 -5.88 2.77
CA VAL A 490 -33.58 -6.26 4.09
C VAL A 490 -32.44 -5.30 4.46
N PRO A 491 -32.44 -4.70 5.67
CA PRO A 491 -31.30 -3.92 6.14
C PRO A 491 -30.03 -4.78 6.20
N GLU A 492 -28.88 -4.18 5.85
CA GLU A 492 -27.58 -4.86 5.82
C GLU A 492 -27.20 -5.54 7.15
N GLU A 493 -27.72 -5.04 8.27
CA GLU A 493 -27.49 -5.60 9.62
C GLU A 493 -28.20 -6.94 9.85
N ASP A 494 -29.36 -7.16 9.24
CA ASP A 494 -30.15 -8.40 9.39
C ASP A 494 -29.66 -9.53 8.47
N ARG A 495 -28.94 -9.21 7.38
CA ARG A 495 -28.26 -10.24 6.56
C ARG A 495 -27.11 -10.92 7.30
N ARG A 496 -26.44 -10.21 8.21
CA ARG A 496 -25.32 -10.75 9.02
C ARG A 496 -25.76 -11.87 9.97
N ALA A 497 -27.06 -11.97 10.26
CA ALA A 497 -27.64 -12.96 11.18
C ALA A 497 -28.23 -14.20 10.48
N SER A 498 -28.32 -14.21 9.14
CA SER A 498 -28.79 -15.38 8.41
C SER A 498 -27.66 -16.36 8.15
N PRO A 499 -27.66 -17.57 8.74
CA PRO A 499 -26.76 -18.62 8.30
C PRO A 499 -27.16 -18.99 6.87
N VAL A 500 -26.22 -18.90 5.93
CA VAL A 500 -26.39 -19.44 4.58
C VAL A 500 -26.73 -20.92 4.73
N GLY A 501 -27.95 -21.28 4.33
CA GLY A 501 -28.43 -22.66 4.21
C GLY A 501 -27.97 -23.30 2.92
#